data_AF-A0A5S4YVT1-F1
#
_entry.id   AF-A0A5S4YVT1-F1
#
_cell.length_a   1.000
_cell.length_b   1.000
_cell.length_c   1.000
_cell.angle_alpha   90.00
_cell.angle_beta   90.00
_cell.angle_gamma   90.00
#
_symmetry.space_group_name_H-M   'P 1'
#
loop_
_entity.id
_entity.type
_entity.pdbx_description
1 polymer ?
#
loop_
_entity_poly.entity_id
_entity_poly.type
_entity_poly.pdbx_seq_one_letter_code
_entity_poly.pdbx_strand_id
1 'polypeptide(L)'
;MELPASDPEVAFWKTRANTLTAMSEATNAVLRAARRRSNSIQSLNDIIGYLLAHPNEDRHLRRAYEKSGYLTVWQLELTKSGWQYDLDLMQAAIERDPAGAASMEEYCRELLADLEGGRRFEINYSGYLELANRTGLSTFRVSAELYARLMTLHRMRVETARAWLAESAGNT
;
A
#
# COMPACT_ATOMS: atom_id res chain seq x y z
N MET A 1 -13.07 -33.41 2.83
CA MET A 1 -13.02 -33.29 1.36
C MET A 1 -12.52 -31.89 1.07
N GLU A 2 -11.21 -31.73 1.00
CA GLU A 2 -10.58 -30.46 0.60
C GLU A 2 -10.71 -30.34 -0.91
N LEU A 3 -11.29 -29.23 -1.38
CA LEU A 3 -11.30 -28.90 -2.80
C LEU A 3 -9.86 -28.53 -3.21
N PRO A 4 -9.32 -29.04 -4.33
CA PRO A 4 -8.03 -28.58 -4.82
C PRO A 4 -8.18 -27.12 -5.23
N ALA A 5 -7.60 -26.20 -4.46
CA ALA A 5 -7.47 -24.82 -4.87
C ALA A 5 -6.80 -24.80 -6.25
N SER A 6 -7.48 -24.22 -7.23
CA SER A 6 -6.95 -24.11 -8.59
C SER A 6 -5.61 -23.35 -8.53
N ASP A 7 -4.64 -23.74 -9.37
CA ASP A 7 -3.31 -23.12 -9.42
C ASP A 7 -3.33 -21.56 -9.42
N PRO A 8 -4.29 -20.87 -10.10
CA PRO A 8 -4.43 -19.42 -10.03
C PRO A 8 -4.84 -18.88 -8.65
N GLU A 9 -5.75 -19.55 -7.95
CA GLU A 9 -6.18 -19.17 -6.60
C GLU A 9 -5.03 -19.37 -5.60
N VAL A 10 -4.28 -20.47 -5.73
CA VAL A 10 -3.07 -20.73 -4.92
C VAL A 10 -1.99 -19.67 -5.20
N ALA A 11 -1.77 -19.30 -6.46
CA ALA A 11 -0.81 -18.27 -6.85
C ALA A 11 -1.23 -16.88 -6.34
N PHE A 12 -2.52 -16.55 -6.38
CA PHE A 12 -3.09 -15.33 -5.82
C PHE A 12 -2.84 -15.23 -4.31
N TRP A 13 -3.16 -16.30 -3.56
CA TRP A 13 -2.95 -16.32 -2.10
C TRP A 13 -1.47 -16.30 -1.71
N LYS A 14 -0.59 -17.02 -2.43
CA LYS A 14 0.87 -16.94 -2.22
C LYS A 14 1.41 -15.54 -2.48
N THR A 15 0.91 -14.87 -3.50
CA THR A 15 1.31 -13.50 -3.88
C THR A 15 0.93 -12.49 -2.80
N ARG A 16 -0.33 -12.55 -2.34
CA ARG A 16 -0.85 -11.73 -1.25
C ARG A 16 -0.12 -11.99 0.07
N ALA A 17 0.17 -13.25 0.39
CA ALA A 17 0.93 -13.63 1.57
C ALA A 17 2.33 -13.00 1.57
N ASN A 18 3.01 -12.94 0.42
CA ASN A 18 4.35 -12.37 0.32
C ASN A 18 4.38 -10.86 0.62
N THR A 19 3.39 -10.09 0.16
CA THR A 19 3.36 -8.64 0.43
C THR A 19 2.89 -8.33 1.86
N LEU A 20 1.88 -9.05 2.36
CA LEU A 20 1.48 -8.92 3.77
C LEU A 20 2.63 -9.26 4.72
N THR A 21 3.42 -10.27 4.38
CA THR A 21 4.63 -10.63 5.13
C THR A 21 5.66 -9.51 5.07
N ALA A 22 5.98 -9.00 3.87
CA ALA A 22 6.93 -7.89 3.71
C ALA A 22 6.51 -6.62 4.48
N MET A 23 5.22 -6.27 4.45
CA MET A 23 4.69 -5.13 5.20
C MET A 23 4.80 -5.34 6.72
N SER A 24 4.49 -6.56 7.18
CA SER A 24 4.60 -6.93 8.59
C SER A 24 6.05 -6.89 9.07
N GLU A 25 6.98 -7.42 8.28
CA GLU A 25 8.42 -7.41 8.56
C GLU A 25 8.98 -5.98 8.62
N ALA A 26 8.63 -5.15 7.63
CA ALA A 26 9.02 -3.75 7.57
C ALA A 26 8.50 -2.97 8.77
N THR A 27 7.21 -3.12 9.09
CA THR A 27 6.58 -2.49 10.27
C THR A 27 7.30 -2.89 11.56
N ASN A 28 7.54 -4.19 11.74
CA ASN A 28 8.24 -4.71 12.90
C ASN A 28 9.69 -4.22 12.98
N ALA A 29 10.37 -4.05 11.85
CA ALA A 29 11.72 -3.50 11.82
C ALA A 29 11.76 -2.02 12.26
N VAL A 30 10.79 -1.19 11.83
CA VAL A 30 10.65 0.19 12.33
C VAL A 30 10.43 0.18 13.84
N LEU A 31 9.46 -0.61 14.32
CA LEU A 31 9.11 -0.66 15.75
C LEU A 31 10.27 -1.16 16.62
N ARG A 32 11.01 -2.19 16.18
CA ARG A 32 12.22 -2.64 16.89
C ARG A 32 13.26 -1.53 16.99
N ALA A 33 13.43 -0.73 15.92
CA ALA A 33 14.39 0.37 15.91
C ALA A 33 13.94 1.56 16.78
N ALA A 34 12.65 1.84 16.83
CA ALA A 34 12.06 2.86 17.68
C ALA A 34 12.11 2.47 19.16
N ARG A 35 11.83 1.20 19.50
CA ARG A 35 11.87 0.68 20.87
C ARG A 35 13.24 0.74 21.53
N ARG A 36 14.32 0.73 20.74
CA ARG A 36 15.68 1.01 21.25
C ARG A 36 15.84 2.41 21.84
N ARG A 37 14.94 3.34 21.51
CA ARG A 37 14.92 4.71 22.05
C ARG A 37 13.89 4.88 23.15
N SER A 38 12.71 4.26 23.00
CA SER A 38 11.74 4.16 24.08
C SER A 38 10.90 2.90 23.97
N ASN A 39 10.89 2.11 25.05
CA ASN A 39 10.06 0.92 25.17
C ASN A 39 8.55 1.22 25.20
N SER A 40 8.15 2.49 25.39
CA SER A 40 6.72 2.88 25.34
C SER A 40 6.14 2.87 23.93
N ILE A 41 6.96 2.82 22.88
CA ILE A 41 6.52 2.80 21.49
C ILE A 41 6.00 1.39 21.14
N GLN A 42 4.69 1.23 21.01
CA GLN A 42 4.04 -0.04 20.70
C GLN A 42 3.54 -0.10 19.26
N SER A 43 3.18 1.03 18.68
CA SER A 43 2.65 1.20 17.33
C SER A 43 3.38 2.30 16.55
N LEU A 44 3.15 2.37 15.23
CA LEU A 44 3.70 3.45 14.41
C LEU A 44 3.10 4.82 14.79
N ASN A 45 1.88 4.84 15.34
CA ASN A 45 1.25 6.07 15.81
C ASN A 45 1.97 6.65 17.04
N ASP A 46 2.51 5.80 17.91
CA ASP A 46 3.26 6.25 19.10
C ASP A 46 4.54 7.00 18.72
N ILE A 47 5.09 6.72 17.52
CA ILE A 47 6.27 7.44 16.98
C ILE A 47 5.96 8.92 16.77
N ILE A 48 4.71 9.28 16.44
CA ILE A 48 4.30 10.69 16.26
C ILE A 48 4.48 11.45 17.57
N GLY A 49 3.85 10.97 18.64
CA GLY A 49 3.96 11.60 19.97
C GLY A 49 5.40 11.62 20.48
N TYR A 50 6.14 10.53 20.25
CA TYR A 50 7.55 10.44 20.62
C TYR A 50 8.42 11.50 19.92
N LEU A 51 8.27 11.68 18.60
CA LEU A 51 9.04 12.67 17.84
C LEU A 51 8.72 14.10 18.22
N LEU A 52 7.45 14.39 18.55
CA LEU A 52 7.05 15.71 19.01
C LEU A 52 7.72 16.06 20.36
N ALA A 53 7.88 15.07 21.25
CA ALA A 53 8.57 15.26 22.52
C ALA A 53 10.11 15.25 22.37
N HIS A 54 10.64 14.56 21.36
CA HIS A 54 12.07 14.31 21.18
C HIS A 54 12.52 14.57 19.72
N PRO A 55 12.48 15.83 19.26
CA PRO A 55 12.81 16.18 17.87
C PRO A 55 14.25 15.84 17.47
N ASN A 56 15.17 15.73 18.44
CA ASN A 56 16.55 15.30 18.22
C ASN A 56 16.68 13.86 17.72
N GLU A 57 15.64 13.02 17.88
CA GLU A 57 15.61 11.64 17.41
C GLU A 57 15.11 11.48 15.97
N ASP A 58 14.75 12.59 15.29
CA ASP A 58 14.21 12.57 13.91
C ASP A 58 15.12 11.81 12.94
N ARG A 59 16.43 12.09 12.94
CA ARG A 59 17.37 11.40 12.05
C ARG A 59 17.41 9.89 12.31
N HIS A 60 17.29 9.46 13.57
CA HIS A 60 17.31 8.05 13.92
C HIS A 60 16.05 7.34 13.42
N LEU A 61 14.88 7.94 13.63
CA LEU A 61 13.60 7.36 13.22
C LEU A 61 13.41 7.38 11.71
N ARG A 62 13.81 8.47 11.03
CA ARG A 62 13.87 8.48 9.56
C ARG A 62 14.70 7.32 9.01
N ARG A 63 15.90 7.11 9.56
CA ARG A 63 16.77 5.99 9.16
C ARG A 63 16.14 4.63 9.44
N ALA A 64 15.34 4.50 10.50
CA ALA A 64 14.59 3.28 10.78
C ALA A 64 13.56 2.99 9.69
N TYR A 65 12.79 4.00 9.27
CA TYR A 65 11.86 3.88 8.14
C TYR A 65 12.58 3.51 6.84
N GLU A 66 13.65 4.20 6.49
CA GLU A 66 14.42 3.94 5.26
C GLU A 66 14.99 2.51 5.22
N LYS A 67 15.64 2.07 6.31
CA LYS A 67 16.28 0.74 6.36
C LYS A 67 15.31 -0.44 6.48
N SER A 68 14.10 -0.19 6.96
CA SER A 68 13.09 -1.24 7.14
C SER A 68 12.43 -1.70 5.84
N GLY A 69 12.54 -0.90 4.76
CA GLY A 69 11.75 -1.10 3.54
C GLY A 69 10.30 -0.64 3.65
N TYR A 70 9.87 -0.07 4.80
CA TYR A 70 8.49 0.38 5.01
C TYR A 70 8.06 1.42 3.96
N LEU A 71 8.95 2.35 3.62
CA LEU A 71 8.69 3.41 2.64
C LEU A 71 8.64 2.90 1.19
N THR A 72 9.03 1.64 0.94
CA THR A 72 9.21 1.08 -0.41
C THR A 72 8.44 -0.22 -0.65
N VAL A 73 7.77 -0.79 0.36
CA VAL A 73 7.06 -2.08 0.23
C VAL A 73 5.99 -2.06 -0.87
N TRP A 74 5.40 -0.90 -1.14
CA TRP A 74 4.42 -0.69 -2.22
C TRP A 74 4.97 -1.05 -3.62
N GLN A 75 6.28 -0.99 -3.80
CA GLN A 75 6.93 -1.36 -5.07
C GLN A 75 6.76 -2.85 -5.38
N LEU A 76 6.65 -3.70 -4.35
CA LEU A 76 6.41 -5.13 -4.51
C LEU A 76 5.03 -5.38 -5.10
N GLU A 77 4.00 -4.67 -4.63
CA GLU A 77 2.65 -4.75 -5.20
C GLU A 77 2.63 -4.27 -6.64
N LEU A 78 3.26 -3.12 -6.92
CA LEU A 78 3.32 -2.60 -8.29
C LEU A 78 4.01 -3.57 -9.25
N THR A 79 5.09 -4.22 -8.81
CA THR A 79 5.84 -5.17 -9.64
C THR A 79 5.02 -6.44 -9.92
N LYS A 80 4.28 -6.94 -8.92
CA LYS A 80 3.52 -8.20 -9.06
C LYS A 80 2.17 -8.01 -9.73
N SER A 81 1.53 -6.86 -9.51
CA SER A 81 0.16 -6.58 -9.95
C SER A 81 0.11 -5.32 -10.80
N GLY A 82 1.10 -5.14 -11.68
CA GLY A 82 1.20 -3.99 -12.58
C GLY A 82 -0.04 -3.76 -13.44
N TRP A 83 -0.75 -4.84 -13.79
CA TRP A 83 -2.03 -4.80 -14.52
C TRP A 83 -3.11 -3.97 -13.80
N GLN A 84 -3.06 -3.83 -12.47
CA GLN A 84 -4.05 -3.02 -11.75
C GLN A 84 -3.89 -1.52 -12.04
N TYR A 85 -2.76 -1.09 -12.58
CA TYR A 85 -2.38 0.32 -12.71
C TYR A 85 -2.37 0.83 -14.16
N ASP A 86 -2.65 -0.06 -15.12
CA ASP A 86 -2.49 0.21 -16.54
C ASP A 86 -3.51 -0.62 -17.33
N LEU A 87 -4.30 0.05 -18.18
CA LEU A 87 -5.41 -0.58 -18.89
C LEU A 87 -4.95 -1.60 -19.91
N ASP A 88 -3.89 -1.30 -20.66
CA ASP A 88 -3.35 -2.20 -21.69
C ASP A 88 -2.79 -3.47 -21.02
N LEU A 89 -2.12 -3.32 -19.87
CA LEU A 89 -1.66 -4.47 -19.09
C LEU A 89 -2.80 -5.29 -18.50
N MET A 90 -3.93 -4.67 -18.13
CA MET A 90 -5.13 -5.38 -17.69
C MET A 90 -5.75 -6.20 -18.82
N GLN A 91 -5.92 -5.58 -19.99
CA GLN A 91 -6.42 -6.27 -21.20
C GLN A 91 -5.52 -7.46 -21.57
N ALA A 92 -4.21 -7.25 -21.65
CA ALA A 92 -3.25 -8.31 -21.95
C ALA A 92 -3.23 -9.43 -20.88
N ALA A 93 -3.52 -9.11 -19.62
CA ALA A 93 -3.62 -10.12 -18.56
C ALA A 93 -4.84 -11.03 -18.74
N ILE A 94 -5.97 -10.46 -19.19
CA ILE A 94 -7.22 -11.20 -19.45
C ILE A 94 -7.12 -12.03 -20.72
N GLU A 95 -6.54 -11.49 -21.79
CA GLU A 95 -6.29 -12.24 -23.03
C GLU A 95 -5.43 -13.48 -22.78
N ARG A 96 -4.45 -13.37 -21.87
CA ARG A 96 -3.59 -14.48 -21.47
C ARG A 96 -4.31 -15.50 -20.58
N ASP A 97 -5.26 -15.07 -19.76
CA ASP A 97 -6.03 -15.92 -18.85
C ASP A 97 -7.53 -15.55 -18.84
N PRO A 98 -8.30 -15.96 -19.86
CA PRO A 98 -9.72 -15.64 -19.95
C PRO A 98 -10.54 -16.23 -18.80
N ALA A 99 -10.08 -17.35 -18.20
CA ALA A 99 -10.74 -17.96 -17.05
C ALA A 99 -10.66 -17.08 -15.80
N GLY A 100 -9.62 -16.24 -15.69
CA GLY A 100 -9.44 -15.26 -14.62
C GLY A 100 -10.27 -13.98 -14.77
N ALA A 101 -10.96 -13.77 -15.90
CA ALA A 101 -11.68 -12.53 -16.18
C ALA A 101 -12.75 -12.21 -15.12
N ALA A 102 -13.50 -13.22 -14.66
CA ALA A 102 -14.53 -13.03 -13.63
C ALA A 102 -13.95 -12.56 -12.29
N SER A 103 -12.80 -13.12 -11.87
CA SER A 103 -12.11 -12.69 -10.65
C SER A 103 -11.54 -11.26 -10.77
N MET A 104 -11.05 -10.89 -11.96
CA MET A 104 -10.60 -9.51 -12.22
C MET A 104 -11.76 -8.51 -12.21
N GLU A 105 -12.92 -8.91 -12.73
CA GLU A 105 -14.13 -8.10 -12.68
C GLU A 105 -14.62 -7.88 -11.25
N GLU A 106 -14.67 -8.96 -10.46
CA GLU A 106 -15.00 -8.89 -9.04
C GLU A 106 -14.05 -7.94 -8.29
N TYR A 107 -12.74 -8.08 -8.49
CA TYR A 107 -11.73 -7.16 -7.95
C TYR A 107 -12.01 -5.70 -8.32
N CYS A 108 -12.32 -5.41 -9.59
CA CYS A 108 -12.60 -4.05 -10.05
C CYS A 108 -13.84 -3.48 -9.36
N ARG A 109 -14.90 -4.28 -9.23
CA ARG A 109 -16.14 -3.87 -8.55
C ARG A 109 -15.92 -3.63 -7.06
N GLU A 110 -15.20 -4.52 -6.37
CA GLU A 110 -14.84 -4.35 -4.96
C GLU A 110 -14.00 -3.08 -4.74
N LEU A 111 -13.01 -2.83 -5.60
CA LEU A 111 -12.18 -1.63 -5.52
C LEU A 111 -13.02 -0.35 -5.67
N LEU A 112 -13.99 -0.34 -6.59
CA LEU A 112 -14.87 0.82 -6.79
C LEU A 112 -15.91 0.98 -5.67
N ALA A 113 -16.24 -0.09 -4.96
CA ALA A 113 -17.12 -0.07 -3.79
C ALA A 113 -16.40 0.37 -2.50
N ASP A 114 -15.08 0.23 -2.42
CA ASP A 114 -14.26 0.66 -1.27
C ASP A 114 -14.05 2.18 -1.23
N LEU A 115 -15.06 2.90 -0.75
CA LEU A 115 -15.01 4.35 -0.57
C LEU A 115 -13.98 4.81 0.49
N GLU A 116 -13.59 3.93 1.42
CA GLU A 116 -12.69 4.25 2.53
C GLU A 116 -11.21 4.05 2.17
N GLY A 117 -10.92 3.18 1.19
CA GLY A 117 -9.58 2.81 0.77
C GLY A 117 -8.71 3.97 0.31
N GLY A 118 -9.29 4.94 -0.39
CA GLY A 118 -8.61 6.18 -0.79
C GLY A 118 -8.54 7.22 0.33
N ARG A 119 -9.63 7.35 1.09
CA ARG A 119 -9.79 8.32 2.18
C ARG A 119 -8.71 8.19 3.25
N ARG A 120 -8.36 6.95 3.63
CA ARG A 120 -7.28 6.72 4.62
C ARG A 120 -5.93 7.28 4.16
N PHE A 121 -5.60 7.24 2.87
CA PHE A 121 -4.32 7.75 2.38
C PHE A 121 -4.29 9.27 2.38
N GLU A 122 -5.42 9.90 2.04
CA GLU A 122 -5.58 11.36 2.09
C GLU A 122 -5.48 11.91 3.52
N ILE A 123 -6.15 11.25 4.49
CA ILE A 123 -6.09 11.64 5.90
C ILE A 123 -4.64 11.56 6.42
N ASN A 124 -3.96 10.45 6.14
CA ASN A 124 -2.58 10.28 6.59
C ASN A 124 -1.63 11.26 5.89
N TYR A 125 -1.76 11.47 4.58
CA TYR A 125 -0.96 12.45 3.85
C TYR A 125 -1.09 13.84 4.48
N SER A 126 -2.33 14.30 4.68
CA SER A 126 -2.63 15.62 5.22
C SER A 126 -2.05 15.78 6.63
N GLY A 127 -2.25 14.77 7.50
CA GLY A 127 -1.72 14.79 8.86
C GLY A 127 -0.19 14.83 8.92
N TYR A 128 0.49 13.98 8.14
CA TYR A 128 1.95 13.98 8.12
C TYR A 128 2.53 15.24 7.46
N LEU A 129 1.88 15.78 6.43
CA LEU A 129 2.30 17.03 5.79
C LEU A 129 2.17 18.21 6.77
N GLU A 130 1.06 18.31 7.50
CA GLU A 130 0.87 19.34 8.51
C GLU A 130 1.96 19.25 9.59
N LEU A 131 2.20 18.04 10.11
CA LEU A 131 3.25 17.80 11.10
C LEU A 131 4.64 18.18 10.57
N ALA A 132 4.97 17.82 9.32
CA ALA A 132 6.23 18.16 8.69
C ALA A 132 6.39 19.68 8.55
N ASN A 133 5.34 20.39 8.12
CA ASN A 133 5.36 21.85 7.95
C ASN A 133 5.51 22.59 9.28
N ARG A 134 4.84 22.11 10.33
CA ARG A 134 4.87 22.73 11.66
C ARG A 134 6.19 22.51 12.41
N THR A 135 6.81 21.35 12.22
CA THR A 135 7.96 20.92 13.05
C THR A 135 9.29 20.92 12.31
N GLY A 136 9.27 20.89 10.97
CA GLY A 136 10.46 20.70 10.13
C GLY A 136 11.06 19.30 10.19
N LEU A 137 10.46 18.35 10.92
CA LEU A 137 11.01 17.01 11.10
C LEU A 137 10.90 16.19 9.81
N SER A 138 12.01 15.58 9.43
CA SER A 138 12.13 14.89 8.15
C SER A 138 11.43 13.53 8.13
N THR A 139 11.24 12.89 9.29
CA THR A 139 10.46 11.65 9.41
C THR A 139 9.02 11.87 8.95
N PHE A 140 8.38 12.96 9.40
CA PHE A 140 7.01 13.27 8.96
C PHE A 140 6.95 13.59 7.48
N ARG A 141 7.96 14.26 6.92
CA ARG A 141 8.04 14.54 5.48
C ARG A 141 8.09 13.26 4.65
N VAL A 142 8.96 12.30 4.99
CA VAL A 142 9.04 11.03 4.23
C VAL A 142 7.78 10.18 4.41
N SER A 143 7.09 10.26 5.55
CA SER A 143 5.77 9.64 5.73
C SER A 143 4.72 10.30 4.83
N ALA A 144 4.70 11.63 4.74
CA ALA A 144 3.79 12.34 3.82
C ALA A 144 4.06 11.95 2.35
N GLU A 145 5.33 11.87 1.93
CA GLU A 145 5.71 11.44 0.59
C GLU A 145 5.23 10.01 0.27
N LEU A 146 5.33 9.08 1.25
CA LEU A 146 4.78 7.74 1.11
C LEU A 146 3.26 7.79 0.87
N TYR A 147 2.51 8.52 1.69
CA TYR A 147 1.06 8.56 1.54
C TYR A 147 0.60 9.26 0.25
N ALA A 148 1.30 10.31 -0.19
CA ALA A 148 1.06 10.91 -1.50
C ALA A 148 1.26 9.90 -2.65
N ARG A 149 2.29 9.03 -2.55
CA ARG A 149 2.50 7.94 -3.49
C ARG A 149 1.34 6.93 -3.46
N LEU A 150 0.92 6.51 -2.27
CA LEU A 150 -0.19 5.55 -2.11
C LEU A 150 -1.53 6.11 -2.64
N MET A 151 -1.78 7.41 -2.45
CA MET A 151 -2.94 8.10 -3.06
C MET A 151 -2.89 8.03 -4.58
N THR A 152 -1.74 8.36 -5.18
CA THR A 152 -1.55 8.32 -6.64
C THR A 152 -1.79 6.91 -7.18
N LEU A 153 -1.19 5.90 -6.55
CA LEU A 153 -1.34 4.49 -6.92
C LEU A 153 -2.79 4.01 -6.75
N HIS A 154 -3.49 4.43 -5.71
CA HIS A 154 -4.90 4.10 -5.54
C HIS A 154 -5.77 4.73 -6.63
N ARG A 155 -5.54 6.01 -6.95
CA ARG A 155 -6.25 6.69 -8.03
C ARG A 155 -6.06 5.98 -9.37
N MET A 156 -4.83 5.61 -9.71
CA MET A 156 -4.55 4.85 -10.93
C MET A 156 -5.35 3.55 -10.98
N ARG A 157 -5.39 2.77 -9.89
CA ARG A 157 -6.18 1.53 -9.85
C ARG A 157 -7.67 1.77 -10.06
N VAL A 158 -8.22 2.83 -9.46
CA VAL A 158 -9.63 3.21 -9.64
C VAL A 158 -9.92 3.64 -11.07
N GLU A 159 -9.02 4.41 -11.69
CA GLU A 159 -9.14 4.85 -13.08
C GLU A 159 -9.07 3.66 -14.05
N THR A 160 -8.10 2.76 -13.88
CA THR A 160 -7.95 1.55 -14.69
C THR A 160 -9.16 0.63 -14.55
N ALA A 161 -9.60 0.33 -13.32
CA ALA A 161 -10.76 -0.52 -13.07
C ALA A 161 -12.05 0.06 -13.69
N ARG A 162 -12.24 1.39 -13.58
CA ARG A 162 -13.40 2.07 -14.18
C ARG A 162 -13.37 2.00 -15.71
N ALA A 163 -12.21 2.24 -16.32
CA ALA A 163 -12.05 2.20 -17.76
C ALA A 163 -12.35 0.78 -18.29
N TRP A 164 -11.76 -0.24 -17.67
CA TRP A 164 -11.94 -1.62 -18.08
C TRP A 164 -13.38 -2.13 -17.96
N LEU A 165 -14.07 -1.82 -16.85
CA LEU A 165 -15.48 -2.18 -16.67
C LEU A 165 -16.39 -1.49 -17.71
N ALA A 166 -16.08 -0.25 -18.09
CA ALA A 166 -16.84 0.48 -19.11
C ALA A 166 -16.68 -0.15 -20.50
N GLU A 167 -15.47 -0.57 -20.87
CA GLU A 167 -15.19 -1.26 -22.14
C GLU A 167 -15.84 -2.64 -22.19
N SER A 168 -15.81 -3.36 -21.07
CA SER A 168 -16.37 -4.71 -20.97
C SER A 168 -17.90 -4.71 -21.07
N ALA A 169 -18.56 -3.72 -20.47
CA ALA A 169 -20.02 -3.54 -20.59
C ALA A 169 -20.47 -3.09 -21.99
N GLY A 170 -19.60 -2.44 -22.78
CA GLY A 170 -19.89 -2.04 -24.17
C GLY A 170 -19.65 -3.14 -25.21
N ASN A 171 -18.96 -4.22 -24.83
CA ASN A 171 -18.67 -5.38 -25.68
C ASN A 171 -19.60 -6.59 -25.38
N THR A 172 -20.62 -6.39 -24.54
CA THR A 172 -21.67 -7.39 -24.24
C THR A 172 -22.94 -7.09 -25.03
#